data_AF-A0A3B8X356-F1
#
_entry.id   AF-A0A3B8X356-F1
#
_cell.length_a   1.000
_cell.length_b   1.000
_cell.length_c   1.000
_cell.angle_alpha   90.00
_cell.angle_beta   90.00
_cell.angle_gamma   90.00
#
_symmetry.space_group_name_H-M   'P 1'
#
loop_
_entity.id
_entity.type
_entity.pdbx_description
1 polymer ?
#
loop_
_entity_poly.entity_id
_entity_poly.type
_entity_poly.pdbx_seq_one_letter_code
_entity_poly.pdbx_strand_id
1 'polypeptide(L)'
;MDLVKIKERLESRKLELEQRIGKISDDVRHVDRPVETDSAEAVVDHENDEVIDALGNAAVAELTDVNRSLQRLEEGSYGACIECGSAITEQRLEVMPYAL
;
A
#
# COMPACT_ATOMS: atom_id res chain seq x y z
N MET A 1 21.82 11.24 -6.26
CA MET A 1 20.81 10.38 -5.60
C MET A 1 21.38 9.77 -4.32
N ASP A 2 20.85 10.06 -3.13
CA ASP A 2 21.22 9.37 -1.87
C ASP A 2 20.38 8.10 -1.70
N LEU A 3 20.88 6.97 -2.18
CA LEU A 3 20.17 5.69 -2.14
C LEU A 3 19.84 5.23 -0.70
N VAL A 4 20.70 5.56 0.27
CA VAL A 4 20.47 5.26 1.69
C VAL A 4 19.24 6.00 2.23
N LYS A 5 19.12 7.30 1.95
CA LYS A 5 17.96 8.09 2.37
C LYS A 5 16.67 7.65 1.68
N ILE A 6 16.76 7.23 0.41
CA ILE A 6 15.61 6.70 -0.33
C ILE A 6 15.15 5.39 0.30
N LYS A 7 16.08 4.49 0.61
CA LYS A 7 15.80 3.23 1.30
C LYS A 7 15.08 3.47 2.63
N GLU A 8 15.63 4.34 3.49
CA GLU A 8 15.00 4.68 4.78
C GLU A 8 13.58 5.25 4.60
N ARG A 9 13.38 6.12 3.59
CA ARG A 9 12.07 6.71 3.29
C ARG A 9 11.07 5.66 2.81
N LEU A 10 11.52 4.71 1.97
CA LEU A 10 10.71 3.58 1.50
C LEU A 10 10.38 2.62 2.64
N GLU A 11 11.32 2.31 3.53
CA GLU A 11 11.08 1.45 4.70
C GLU A 11 10.09 2.08 5.68
N SER A 12 10.22 3.38 5.95
CA SER A 12 9.24 4.11 6.75
C SER A 12 7.85 4.04 6.13
N ARG A 13 7.76 4.26 4.80
CA ARG A 13 6.48 4.22 4.08
C ARG A 13 5.87 2.82 4.07
N LYS A 14 6.69 1.78 3.93
CA LYS A 14 6.28 0.38 4.01
C LYS A 14 5.57 0.10 5.34
N LEU A 15 6.20 0.46 6.45
CA LEU A 15 5.64 0.27 7.79
C LEU A 15 4.30 1.01 7.97
N GLU A 16 4.19 2.25 7.47
CA GLU A 16 2.93 2.99 7.52
C GLU A 16 1.80 2.30 6.73
N LEU A 17 2.11 1.77 5.55
CA LEU A 17 1.17 1.04 4.72
C LEU A 17 0.75 -0.28 5.37
N GLU A 18 1.69 -1.06 5.91
CA GLU A 18 1.42 -2.30 6.63
C GLU A 18 0.51 -2.05 7.85
N GLN A 19 0.76 -0.98 8.61
CA GLN A 19 -0.11 -0.60 9.72
C GLN A 19 -1.50 -0.17 9.26
N ARG A 20 -1.60 0.59 8.16
CA ARG A 20 -2.88 0.97 7.57
C ARG A 20 -3.68 -0.24 7.13
N ILE A 21 -3.07 -1.14 6.36
CA ILE A 21 -3.70 -2.37 5.88
C ILE A 21 -4.15 -3.22 7.07
N GLY A 22 -3.29 -3.41 8.08
CA GLY A 22 -3.63 -4.15 9.29
C GLY A 22 -4.82 -3.58 10.05
N LYS A 23 -4.90 -2.25 10.19
CA LYS A 23 -6.06 -1.58 10.82
C LYS A 23 -7.33 -1.75 10.01
N ILE A 24 -7.25 -1.59 8.69
CA ILE A 24 -8.39 -1.77 7.79
C ILE A 24 -8.91 -3.21 7.90
N SER A 25 -8.02 -4.21 7.88
CA SER A 25 -8.39 -5.62 8.04
C SER A 25 -8.95 -5.96 9.43
N ASP A 26 -8.48 -5.31 10.49
CA ASP A 26 -9.00 -5.51 11.86
C ASP A 26 -10.41 -4.92 12.04
N ASP A 27 -10.66 -3.76 11.41
CA ASP A 27 -11.97 -3.10 11.39
C ASP A 27 -13.02 -3.97 10.69
N VAL A 28 -12.69 -4.53 9.51
CA VAL A 28 -13.55 -5.50 8.79
C VAL A 28 -13.88 -6.73 9.65
N ARG A 29 -12.88 -7.29 10.34
CA ARG A 29 -13.09 -8.44 11.23
C ARG A 29 -13.96 -8.12 12.45
N HIS A 30 -14.04 -6.85 12.87
CA HIS A 30 -14.92 -6.45 13.95
C HIS A 30 -16.37 -6.26 13.50
N VAL A 31 -16.60 -5.84 12.25
CA VAL A 31 -17.94 -5.72 11.64
C VAL A 31 -18.55 -7.11 11.38
N ASP A 32 -17.75 -8.06 10.89
CA ASP A 32 -18.21 -9.43 10.58
C ASP A 32 -18.52 -10.28 11.83
N ARG A 33 -18.20 -9.80 13.04
CA ARG A 33 -18.53 -10.52 14.28
C ARG A 33 -19.97 -10.14 14.67
N PRO A 34 -20.96 -11.04 14.51
CA PRO A 34 -22.35 -10.69 14.76
C PRO A 34 -22.50 -10.33 16.24
N VAL A 35 -22.76 -9.05 16.51
CA VAL A 35 -23.31 -8.66 17.79
C VAL A 35 -24.67 -9.35 17.87
N GLU A 36 -24.82 -10.25 18.83
CA GLU A 36 -26.09 -10.91 19.12
C GLU A 36 -27.08 -9.82 19.57
N THR A 37 -27.80 -9.21 18.64
CA THR A 37 -28.90 -8.30 18.94
C THR A 37 -29.94 -8.43 17.86
N ASP A 38 -31.01 -9.12 18.25
CA ASP A 38 -32.38 -8.99 17.78
C ASP A 38 -32.67 -7.52 17.40
N SER A 39 -32.54 -7.16 16.12
CA SER A 39 -32.98 -5.86 15.58
C SER A 39 -33.13 -5.97 14.06
N ALA A 40 -34.36 -5.77 13.61
CA ALA A 40 -34.85 -5.95 12.24
C ALA A 40 -34.40 -4.86 11.25
N GLU A 41 -33.16 -4.36 11.36
CA GLU A 41 -32.61 -3.30 10.52
C GLU A 41 -31.31 -3.74 9.83
N ALA A 42 -31.32 -4.92 9.22
CA ALA A 42 -30.24 -5.39 8.36
C ALA A 42 -30.43 -4.86 6.92
N VAL A 43 -30.26 -3.55 6.72
CA VAL A 43 -30.10 -2.96 5.39
C VAL A 43 -29.06 -1.85 5.50
N VAL A 44 -28.05 -1.90 4.64
CA VAL A 44 -26.85 -1.04 4.56
C VAL A 44 -25.61 -1.66 5.23
N ASP A 45 -25.13 -2.77 4.67
CA ASP A 45 -23.73 -3.17 4.85
C ASP A 45 -23.26 -3.90 3.58
N HIS A 46 -23.22 -3.17 2.48
CA HIS A 46 -22.62 -3.66 1.23
C HIS A 46 -21.75 -2.56 0.61
N GLU A 47 -22.18 -1.31 0.72
CA GLU A 47 -21.39 -0.17 0.21
C GLU A 47 -20.14 0.14 1.08
N ASN A 48 -20.10 -0.30 2.35
CA ASN A 48 -18.92 -0.12 3.20
C ASN A 48 -17.81 -1.11 2.81
N ASP A 49 -18.17 -2.37 2.53
CA ASP A 49 -17.26 -3.44 2.17
C ASP A 49 -16.46 -3.13 0.89
N GLU A 50 -17.13 -2.56 -0.13
CA GLU A 50 -16.50 -2.17 -1.40
C GLU A 50 -15.48 -1.03 -1.24
N VAL A 51 -15.78 -0.06 -0.37
CA VAL A 51 -14.89 1.08 -0.09
C VAL A 51 -13.67 0.62 0.70
N ILE A 52 -13.86 -0.31 1.63
CA ILE A 52 -12.79 -0.89 2.44
C ILE A 52 -11.87 -1.79 1.60
N ASP A 53 -12.43 -2.60 0.70
CA ASP A 53 -11.66 -3.40 -0.26
C ASP A 53 -10.87 -2.50 -1.23
N ALA A 54 -11.47 -1.41 -1.72
CA ALA A 54 -10.78 -0.44 -2.57
C ALA A 54 -9.62 0.29 -1.85
N LEU A 55 -9.83 0.69 -0.58
CA LEU A 55 -8.78 1.31 0.24
C LEU A 55 -7.64 0.34 0.55
N GLY A 56 -7.99 -0.91 0.89
CA GLY A 56 -7.05 -1.99 1.12
C GLY A 56 -6.24 -2.31 -0.12
N ASN A 57 -6.89 -2.49 -1.27
CA ASN A 57 -6.25 -2.78 -2.56
C ASN A 57 -5.30 -1.67 -2.99
N ALA A 58 -5.68 -0.39 -2.84
CA ALA A 58 -4.80 0.73 -3.14
C ALA A 58 -3.55 0.75 -2.23
N ALA A 59 -3.72 0.49 -0.93
CA ALA A 59 -2.60 0.43 0.00
C ALA A 59 -1.69 -0.79 -0.25
N VAL A 60 -2.27 -1.95 -0.61
CA VAL A 60 -1.54 -3.17 -0.98
C VAL A 60 -0.75 -2.97 -2.29
N ALA A 61 -1.34 -2.27 -3.26
CA ALA A 61 -0.65 -1.89 -4.49
C ALA A 61 0.54 -0.97 -4.19
N GLU A 62 0.34 0.09 -3.41
CA GLU A 62 1.44 0.99 -3.00
C GLU A 62 2.53 0.22 -2.23
N LEU A 63 2.15 -0.69 -1.33
CA LEU A 63 3.09 -1.53 -0.58
C LEU A 63 3.91 -2.44 -1.51
N THR A 64 3.28 -2.97 -2.56
CA THR A 64 3.95 -3.80 -3.56
C THR A 64 4.99 -2.99 -4.32
N ASP A 65 4.65 -1.77 -4.74
CA ASP A 65 5.58 -0.87 -5.42
C ASP A 65 6.74 -0.42 -4.54
N VAL A 66 6.48 -0.15 -3.24
CA VAL A 66 7.53 0.14 -2.26
C VAL A 66 8.49 -1.05 -2.09
N ASN A 67 7.97 -2.28 -1.95
CA ASN A 67 8.83 -3.46 -1.82
C ASN A 67 9.65 -3.72 -3.09
N ARG A 68 9.07 -3.56 -4.28
CA ARG A 68 9.81 -3.64 -5.56
C ARG A 68 10.92 -2.60 -5.63
N SER A 69 10.65 -1.40 -5.16
CA SER A 69 11.62 -0.31 -5.11
C SER A 69 12.79 -0.61 -4.19
N LEU A 70 12.52 -1.16 -3.01
CA LEU A 70 13.55 -1.64 -2.09
C LEU A 70 14.39 -2.77 -2.70
N GLN A 71 13.74 -3.77 -3.31
CA GLN A 71 14.42 -4.89 -3.96
C GLN A 71 15.37 -4.40 -5.07
N ARG A 72 14.91 -3.48 -5.92
CA ARG A 72 15.77 -2.91 -6.97
C ARG A 72 16.90 -2.04 -6.45
N LEU A 73 16.70 -1.38 -5.32
CA LEU A 73 17.76 -0.68 -4.59
C LEU A 73 18.85 -1.64 -4.14
N GLU A 74 18.48 -2.85 -3.71
CA GLU A 74 19.42 -3.92 -3.34
C GLU A 74 20.10 -4.55 -4.57
N GLU A 75 19.36 -4.75 -5.66
CA GLU A 75 19.89 -5.28 -6.93
C GLU A 75 20.70 -4.25 -7.74
N GLY A 76 20.70 -2.97 -7.34
CA GLY A 76 21.34 -1.88 -8.06
C GLY A 76 20.65 -1.49 -9.39
N SER A 77 19.45 -1.99 -9.64
CA SER A 77 18.61 -1.67 -10.82
C SER A 77 17.55 -0.60 -10.54
N TYR A 78 17.72 0.15 -9.46
CA TYR A 78 16.81 1.22 -9.05
C TYR A 78 16.77 2.34 -10.09
N GLY A 79 15.55 2.77 -10.45
CA GLY A 79 15.32 3.76 -11.50
C GLY A 79 15.14 3.19 -12.90
N ALA A 80 14.74 1.93 -13.03
CA ALA A 80 14.23 1.35 -14.28
C ALA A 80 12.71 1.11 -14.19
N CYS A 81 12.00 1.40 -15.27
CA CYS A 81 10.56 1.21 -15.45
C CYS A 81 10.17 -0.28 -15.39
N ILE A 82 9.19 -0.68 -14.58
CA ILE A 82 8.65 -2.06 -14.53
C ILE A 82 7.90 -2.43 -15.80
N GLU A 83 7.16 -1.47 -16.39
CA GLU A 83 6.31 -1.74 -17.56
C GLU A 83 7.10 -1.74 -18.86
N CYS A 84 8.13 -0.89 -18.92
CA CYS A 84 8.78 -0.52 -20.16
C CYS A 84 10.30 -0.69 -20.16
N GLY A 85 10.91 -1.00 -19.01
CA GLY A 85 12.36 -1.19 -18.86
C GLY A 85 13.21 0.06 -19.08
N SER A 86 12.60 1.21 -19.36
CA SER A 86 13.28 2.48 -19.60
C SER A 86 13.81 3.11 -18.32
N ALA A 87 14.90 3.86 -18.40
CA ALA A 87 15.43 4.60 -17.25
C ALA A 87 14.43 5.70 -16.83
N ILE A 88 14.09 5.72 -15.55
CA ILE A 88 13.26 6.74 -14.91
C ILE A 88 14.17 7.88 -14.47
N THR A 89 13.81 9.10 -14.84
CA THR A 89 14.54 10.30 -14.44
C THR A 89 14.60 10.45 -12.92
N GLU A 90 15.78 10.78 -12.38
CA GLU A 90 16.02 10.96 -10.95
C GLU A 90 15.03 11.92 -10.30
N GLN A 91 14.67 13.02 -10.98
CA GLN A 91 13.70 14.01 -10.50
C GLN A 91 12.33 13.39 -10.17
N ARG A 92 11.93 12.34 -10.88
CA ARG A 92 10.64 11.66 -10.69
C ARG A 92 10.68 10.74 -9.46
N LEU A 93 11.82 10.10 -9.24
CA LEU A 93 12.11 9.24 -8.08
C LEU A 93 12.34 10.06 -6.79
N GLU A 94 12.84 11.29 -6.90
CA GLU A 94 12.93 12.20 -5.75
C GLU A 94 11.55 12.59 -5.19
N VAL A 95 10.57 12.78 -6.10
CA VAL A 95 9.18 13.10 -5.74
C VAL A 95 8.42 11.84 -5.31
N MET A 96 8.49 10.78 -6.11
CA MET A 96 7.84 9.49 -5.84
C MET A 96 8.86 8.34 -5.96
N PRO A 97 9.53 7.97 -4.84
CA PRO A 97 10.58 6.96 -4.86
C PRO A 97 10.09 5.53 -5.11
N TYR A 98 8.78 5.32 -5.05
CA TYR A 98 8.13 4.03 -5.31
C TYR A 98 7.50 3.94 -6.72
N ALA A 99 7.57 5.00 -7.53
CA ALA A 99 7.03 4.99 -8.89
C ALA A 99 8.05 4.37 -9.86
N LEU A 100 8.12 3.04 -9.85
CA LEU A 100 8.91 2.24 -10.78
C LEU A 100 8.08 1.71 -11.94
#